data_AF-A0A4Z1BVG0-F1
#
_entry.id   AF-A0A4Z1BVG0-F1
#
_cell.length_a   1.000
_cell.length_b   1.000
_cell.length_c   1.000
_cell.angle_alpha   90.00
_cell.angle_beta   90.00
_cell.angle_gamma   90.00
#
_symmetry.space_group_name_H-M   'P 1'
#
loop_
_entity.id
_entity.type
_entity.pdbx_description
1 polymer ?
#
loop_
_entity_poly.entity_id
_entity_poly.type
_entity_poly.pdbx_seq_one_letter_code
_entity_poly.pdbx_strand_id
1 'polypeptide(L)'
;MIENCSRCNETMECKVDDIENCACSTIIIKDKIKEFLKKTHYKCLCNSCIEKLNYFVELDNEYPHPTMPSEFIPHIHYYIENGYWVFTEFFHYQKGKCCQNGCRHCAYGFKK
;
A
#
# COMPACT_ATOMS: atom_id res chain seq x y z
N MET A 1 -14.00 0.76 19.79
CA MET A 1 -14.74 1.25 18.60
C MET A 1 -14.50 0.32 17.42
N ILE A 2 -15.52 0.05 16.60
CA ILE A 2 -15.38 -0.81 15.43
C ILE A 2 -15.18 0.09 14.21
N GLU A 3 -14.10 -0.14 13.48
CA GLU A 3 -13.73 0.58 12.25
C GLU A 3 -13.47 -0.43 11.14
N ASN A 4 -13.46 0.02 9.89
CA ASN A 4 -13.07 -0.82 8.75
C ASN A 4 -11.74 -0.36 8.18
N CYS A 5 -10.90 -1.32 7.80
CA CYS A 5 -9.64 -1.04 7.13
C CYS A 5 -9.90 -0.39 5.76
N SER A 6 -9.37 0.82 5.56
CA SER A 6 -9.52 1.58 4.32
C SER A 6 -8.87 0.95 3.08
N ARG A 7 -8.08 -0.13 3.24
CA ARG A 7 -7.40 -0.82 2.12
C ARG A 7 -8.03 -2.17 1.76
N CYS A 8 -8.46 -2.98 2.73
CA CYS A 8 -9.04 -4.30 2.50
C CYS A 8 -10.51 -4.44 2.93
N ASN A 9 -11.07 -3.42 3.57
CA ASN A 9 -12.43 -3.39 4.11
C ASN A 9 -12.71 -4.40 5.23
N GLU A 10 -11.66 -5.01 5.80
CA GLU A 10 -11.78 -5.89 6.97
C GLU A 10 -12.15 -5.08 8.22
N THR A 11 -13.10 -5.61 8.99
CA THR A 11 -13.55 -5.00 10.24
C THR A 11 -12.51 -5.19 11.33
N MET A 12 -12.21 -4.13 12.06
CA MET A 12 -11.20 -4.10 13.11
C MET A 12 -11.73 -3.38 14.34
N GLU A 13 -11.43 -3.96 15.50
CA GLU A 13 -11.76 -3.35 16.79
C GLU A 13 -10.57 -2.52 17.27
N CYS A 14 -10.78 -1.21 17.37
CA CYS A 14 -9.83 -0.30 17.98
C CYS A 14 -10.15 -0.16 19.47
N LYS A 15 -9.22 -0.64 20.31
CA LYS A 15 -9.28 -0.59 21.77
C LYS A 15 -8.38 0.54 22.28
N VAL A 16 -8.78 1.78 22.06
CA VAL A 16 -8.00 2.97 22.48
C VAL A 16 -7.79 2.99 24.00
N ASP A 17 -8.75 2.46 24.76
CA ASP A 17 -8.71 2.39 26.23
C ASP A 17 -7.84 1.24 26.77
N ASP A 18 -7.40 0.32 25.89
CA ASP A 18 -6.63 -0.88 26.24
C ASP A 18 -5.56 -1.15 25.16
N ILE A 19 -4.53 -0.29 25.16
CA ILE A 19 -3.44 -0.33 24.18
C ILE A 19 -2.61 -1.61 24.33
N GLU A 20 -2.46 -2.13 25.54
CA GLU A 20 -1.67 -3.36 25.80
C GLU A 20 -2.25 -4.58 25.08
N ASN A 21 -3.59 -4.68 25.01
CA ASN A 21 -4.28 -5.76 24.30
C ASN A 21 -4.75 -5.37 22.88
N CYS A 22 -4.32 -4.22 22.38
CA CYS A 22 -4.65 -3.80 21.03
C CYS A 22 -3.78 -4.54 20.02
N ALA A 23 -4.38 -5.08 18.95
CA ALA A 23 -3.64 -5.75 17.89
C ALA A 23 -2.53 -4.86 17.30
N CYS A 24 -2.68 -3.54 17.32
CA CYS A 24 -1.69 -2.59 16.80
C CYS A 24 -0.40 -2.52 17.64
N SER A 25 -0.33 -3.09 18.85
CA SER A 25 0.87 -3.03 19.69
C SER A 25 2.03 -3.87 19.16
N THR A 26 1.74 -4.87 18.32
CA THR A 26 2.73 -5.84 17.84
C THR A 26 3.36 -5.47 16.50
N ILE A 27 2.83 -4.47 15.79
CA ILE A 27 3.28 -4.15 14.43
C ILE A 27 4.38 -3.09 14.41
N ILE A 28 5.47 -3.41 13.71
CA ILE A 28 6.58 -2.48 13.49
C ILE A 28 6.42 -1.86 12.10
N ILE A 29 6.26 -0.55 12.02
CA ILE A 29 6.13 0.19 10.75
C ILE A 29 7.49 0.76 10.36
N LYS A 30 7.98 0.43 9.16
CA LYS A 30 9.23 0.98 8.63
C LYS A 30 9.12 2.47 8.36
N ASP A 31 10.22 3.22 8.52
CA ASP A 31 10.18 4.68 8.37
C ASP A 31 9.82 5.14 6.95
N LYS A 32 10.29 4.44 5.91
CA LYS A 32 9.87 4.69 4.52
C LYS A 32 8.34 4.57 4.37
N ILE A 33 7.71 3.62 5.06
CA ILE A 33 6.25 3.44 5.02
C ILE A 33 5.53 4.51 5.82
N LYS A 34 6.07 4.99 6.94
CA LYS A 34 5.52 6.16 7.63
C LYS A 34 5.49 7.39 6.72
N GLU A 35 6.58 7.64 6.00
CA GLU A 35 6.65 8.74 5.01
C GLU A 35 5.70 8.53 3.83
N PHE A 36 5.53 7.29 3.39
CA PHE A 36 4.54 6.95 2.36
C PHE A 36 3.12 7.23 2.84
N LEU A 37 2.73 6.73 4.02
CA LEU A 37 1.38 6.85 4.59
C LEU A 37 0.94 8.31 4.75
N LYS A 38 1.85 9.22 5.12
CA LYS A 38 1.60 10.67 5.17
C LYS A 38 1.11 11.26 3.85
N LYS A 39 1.42 10.62 2.72
CA LYS A 39 1.03 11.05 1.36
C LYS A 39 -0.19 10.30 0.82
N THR A 40 -0.77 9.40 1.62
CA THR A 40 -1.94 8.59 1.23
C THR A 40 -3.24 9.18 1.76
N HIS A 41 -4.36 8.68 1.24
CA HIS A 41 -5.71 8.98 1.70
C HIS A 41 -6.28 7.88 2.61
N TYR A 42 -5.44 6.96 3.07
CA TYR A 42 -5.88 5.90 3.98
C TYR A 42 -6.27 6.49 5.34
N LYS A 43 -7.31 5.90 5.93
CA LYS A 43 -7.73 6.17 7.32
C LYS A 43 -7.14 5.08 8.22
N CYS A 44 -8.00 4.29 8.87
CA CYS A 44 -7.58 3.11 9.59
C CYS A 44 -7.05 2.03 8.63
N LEU A 45 -5.98 1.36 9.03
CA LEU A 45 -5.37 0.24 8.32
C LEU A 45 -5.14 -0.91 9.29
N CYS A 46 -5.51 -2.13 8.91
CA CYS A 46 -5.23 -3.32 9.69
C CYS A 46 -3.77 -3.75 9.58
N ASN A 47 -3.33 -4.56 10.55
CA ASN A 47 -1.94 -5.02 10.64
C ASN A 47 -1.48 -5.73 9.36
N SER A 48 -2.32 -6.60 8.78
CA SER A 48 -2.00 -7.32 7.54
C SER A 48 -1.80 -6.37 6.36
N CYS A 49 -2.54 -5.25 6.30
CA CYS A 49 -2.35 -4.23 5.27
C CYS A 49 -1.06 -3.44 5.49
N ILE A 50 -0.70 -3.12 6.72
CA ILE A 50 0.55 -2.44 7.04
C ILE A 50 1.76 -3.36 6.78
N GLU A 51 1.67 -4.64 7.10
CA GLU A 51 2.72 -5.63 6.76
C GLU A 51 2.93 -5.72 5.24
N LYS A 52 1.85 -5.76 4.46
CA LYS A 52 1.94 -5.69 2.99
C LYS A 52 2.61 -4.41 2.51
N LEU A 53 2.39 -3.27 3.17
CA LEU A 53 3.12 -2.03 2.85
C LEU A 53 4.60 -2.13 3.25
N ASN A 54 4.92 -2.69 4.43
CA ASN A 54 6.30 -2.92 4.84
C ASN A 54 7.06 -3.82 3.86
N TYR A 55 6.37 -4.77 3.22
CA TYR A 55 6.94 -5.61 2.16
C TYR A 55 7.29 -4.80 0.91
N PHE A 56 6.55 -3.73 0.57
CA PHE A 56 6.94 -2.84 -0.55
C PHE A 56 8.32 -2.22 -0.36
N VAL A 57 8.79 -2.02 0.87
CA VAL A 57 10.17 -1.56 1.09
C VAL A 57 11.19 -2.60 0.63
N GLU A 58 10.90 -3.89 0.84
CA GLU A 58 11.80 -4.95 0.39
C GLU A 58 11.75 -5.11 -1.13
N LEU A 59 10.55 -5.07 -1.73
CA LEU A 59 10.44 -5.04 -3.19
C LEU A 59 11.16 -3.84 -3.79
N ASP A 60 11.09 -2.67 -3.17
CA ASP A 60 11.76 -1.46 -3.69
C ASP A 60 13.28 -1.57 -3.65
N ASN A 61 13.83 -2.33 -2.69
CA ASN A 61 15.26 -2.63 -2.63
C ASN A 61 15.67 -3.66 -3.69
N GLU A 62 14.82 -4.66 -3.97
CA GLU A 62 15.09 -5.74 -4.94
C GLU A 62 14.84 -5.27 -6.39
N TYR A 63 13.78 -4.51 -6.60
CA TYR A 63 13.30 -4.00 -7.88
C TYR A 63 13.23 -2.47 -7.82
N PRO A 64 14.35 -1.75 -8.04
CA PRO A 64 14.38 -0.30 -7.96
C PRO A 64 13.48 0.34 -9.02
N HIS A 65 13.06 1.58 -8.77
CA HIS A 65 12.14 2.29 -9.65
C HIS A 65 12.68 2.35 -11.10
N PRO A 66 11.97 1.78 -12.08
CA PRO A 66 12.41 1.77 -13.46
C PRO A 66 12.37 3.19 -14.05
N THR A 67 13.45 3.59 -14.70
CA THR A 67 13.57 4.92 -15.33
C THR A 67 13.12 4.91 -16.78
N MET A 68 13.13 3.73 -17.41
CA MET A 68 12.75 3.53 -18.81
C MET A 68 11.70 2.41 -18.96
N PRO A 69 10.79 2.49 -19.94
CA PRO A 69 9.76 1.45 -20.14
C PRO A 69 10.32 0.04 -20.41
N SER A 70 11.53 -0.06 -20.96
CA SER A 70 12.21 -1.33 -21.20
C SER A 70 12.61 -2.08 -19.92
N GLU A 71 12.66 -1.38 -18.79
CA GLU A 71 13.02 -1.95 -17.47
C GLU A 71 11.79 -2.50 -16.74
N PHE A 72 10.58 -2.35 -17.29
CA PHE A 72 9.37 -2.83 -16.65
C PHE A 72 9.33 -4.36 -16.64
N ILE A 73 9.46 -4.92 -15.44
CA ILE A 73 9.36 -6.36 -15.19
C ILE A 73 7.88 -6.79 -15.08
N PRO A 74 7.42 -7.78 -15.88
CA PRO A 74 6.09 -8.38 -15.75
C PRO A 74 5.86 -8.97 -14.35
N HIS A 75 4.61 -8.96 -13.89
CA HIS A 75 4.14 -9.37 -12.56
C HIS A 75 4.65 -8.52 -11.37
N ILE A 76 5.75 -7.79 -11.53
CA ILE A 76 6.23 -6.80 -10.54
C ILE A 76 5.61 -5.44 -10.80
N HIS A 77 5.81 -4.89 -12.00
CA HIS A 77 5.35 -3.54 -12.34
C HIS A 77 4.02 -3.53 -13.08
N TYR A 78 3.76 -4.55 -13.91
CA TYR A 78 2.53 -4.65 -14.68
C TYR A 78 2.18 -6.09 -15.02
N TYR A 79 0.95 -6.32 -15.47
CA TYR A 79 0.53 -7.54 -16.15
C TYR A 79 -0.34 -7.18 -17.36
N ILE A 80 -0.56 -8.13 -18.27
CA ILE A 80 -1.44 -7.94 -19.42
C ILE A 80 -2.82 -8.53 -19.10
N GLU A 81 -3.87 -7.72 -19.24
CA GLU A 81 -5.26 -8.13 -19.09
C GLU A 81 -6.03 -7.62 -20.32
N ASN A 82 -6.69 -8.51 -21.07
CA ASN A 82 -7.43 -8.16 -22.29
C ASN A 82 -6.61 -7.37 -23.33
N GLY A 83 -5.31 -7.63 -23.44
CA GLY A 83 -4.40 -6.92 -24.35
C GLY A 83 -3.94 -5.54 -23.86
N TYR A 84 -4.37 -5.11 -22.67
CA TYR A 84 -3.95 -3.85 -22.06
C TYR A 84 -2.91 -4.06 -20.96
N TRP A 85 -2.00 -3.09 -20.83
CA TRP A 85 -1.05 -3.04 -19.73
C TRP A 85 -1.75 -2.55 -18.46
N VAL A 86 -1.73 -3.39 -17.43
CA VAL A 86 -2.32 -3.08 -16.12
C VAL A 86 -1.19 -2.97 -15.11
N PHE A 87 -0.90 -1.76 -14.66
CA PHE A 87 0.13 -1.50 -13.67
C PHE A 87 -0.28 -1.99 -12.28
N THR A 88 0.67 -2.56 -11.55
CA THR A 88 0.46 -3.08 -10.20
C THR A 88 0.39 -1.96 -9.16
N GLU A 89 -0.06 -2.31 -7.95
CA GLU A 89 -0.03 -1.39 -6.80
C GLU A 89 1.40 -0.97 -6.47
N PHE A 90 2.37 -1.88 -6.60
CA PHE A 90 3.78 -1.60 -6.35
C PHE A 90 4.35 -0.55 -7.31
N PHE A 91 4.05 -0.65 -8.62
CA PHE A 91 4.45 0.38 -9.58
C PHE A 91 3.91 1.77 -9.20
N HIS A 92 2.65 1.83 -8.75
CA HIS A 92 2.07 3.09 -8.28
C HIS A 92 2.70 3.60 -6.99
N TYR A 93 3.10 2.71 -6.08
CA TYR A 93 3.89 3.06 -4.89
C TYR A 93 5.23 3.72 -5.28
N GLN A 94 5.97 3.11 -6.22
CA GLN A 94 7.27 3.61 -6.67
C GLN A 94 7.21 4.94 -7.41
N LYS A 95 6.08 5.27 -8.03
CA LYS A 95 5.85 6.58 -8.67
C LYS A 95 6.01 7.77 -7.69
N GLY A 96 5.91 7.54 -6.38
CA GLY A 96 6.23 8.52 -5.35
C GLY A 96 5.19 9.63 -5.14
N LYS A 97 4.16 9.73 -6.00
CA LYS A 97 3.04 10.66 -5.86
C LYS A 97 1.70 10.10 -6.35
N CYS A 98 0.62 10.45 -5.65
CA CYS A 98 -0.75 10.16 -6.09
C CYS A 98 -1.12 11.07 -7.27
N CYS A 99 -1.70 10.48 -8.33
CA CYS A 99 -2.15 11.23 -9.51
C CYS A 99 -3.64 11.59 -9.52
N GLN A 100 -4.38 11.18 -8.49
CA GLN A 100 -5.82 11.49 -8.30
C GLN A 100 -6.75 11.06 -9.45
N ASN A 101 -6.32 10.10 -10.28
CA ASN A 101 -7.13 9.57 -11.39
C ASN A 101 -8.05 8.40 -10.99
N GLY A 102 -8.11 8.02 -9.71
CA GLY A 102 -8.91 6.87 -9.25
C GLY A 102 -8.43 5.53 -9.85
N CYS A 103 -7.12 5.29 -9.83
CA CYS A 103 -6.52 4.09 -10.43
C CYS A 103 -7.03 2.80 -9.75
N ARG A 104 -7.34 1.76 -10.54
CA ARG A 104 -7.75 0.43 -10.05
C ARG A 104 -6.80 -0.13 -8.98
N HIS A 105 -5.49 -0.01 -9.20
CA HIS A 105 -4.46 -0.49 -8.27
C HIS A 105 -3.82 0.66 -7.48
N CYS A 106 -4.62 1.65 -7.06
CA CYS A 106 -4.09 2.82 -6.35
C CYS A 106 -3.39 2.41 -5.05
N ALA A 107 -2.08 2.66 -4.97
CA ALA A 107 -1.31 2.48 -3.75
C ALA A 107 -1.67 3.49 -2.66
N TYR A 108 -2.21 4.66 -3.02
CA TYR A 108 -2.46 5.78 -2.12
C TYR A 108 -3.88 5.83 -1.53
N GLY A 109 -4.75 4.88 -1.88
CA GLY A 109 -6.13 4.83 -1.36
C GLY A 109 -7.06 5.94 -1.88
N PHE A 110 -6.70 6.63 -2.98
CA PHE A 110 -7.56 7.66 -3.56
C PHE A 110 -8.67 7.04 -4.41
N LYS A 111 -9.93 7.21 -4.00
CA LYS A 111 -11.13 6.66 -4.67
C LYS A 111 -11.00 5.17 -4.99
N LYS A 112 -10.49 4.41 -4.01
CA LYS A 112 -10.35 2.96 -4.06
C LYS A 112 -11.61 2.30 -3.53
#